data_AF-A0A354TE21-F1
#
_entry.id   AF-A0A354TE21-F1
#
_cell.length_a   1.000
_cell.length_b   1.000
_cell.length_c   1.000
_cell.angle_alpha   90.00
_cell.angle_beta   90.00
_cell.angle_gamma   90.00
#
_symmetry.space_group_name_H-M   'P 1'
#
loop_
_entity.id
_entity.type
_entity.pdbx_description
1 polymer ?
#
loop_
_entity_poly.entity_id
_entity_poly.type
_entity_poly.pdbx_seq_one_letter_code
_entity_poly.pdbx_strand_id
1 'polypeptide(L)' 'MKALLAPLLLSLAMTATVFAAWPINDECPVDQKHARPIYRVKTADGFVAFCCTECMQKFSKSPGSYKVTKKEVVK' A
#
# COMPACT_ATOMS: atom_id res chain seq x y z
N MET A 1 -27.80 9.26 -45.27
CA MET A 1 -28.15 9.00 -43.86
C MET A 1 -28.15 7.49 -43.65
N LYS A 2 -27.59 6.95 -42.56
CA LYS A 2 -27.23 5.52 -42.32
C LYS A 2 -25.81 5.12 -42.75
N ALA A 3 -24.80 5.70 -42.12
CA ALA A 3 -23.49 5.05 -41.92
C ALA A 3 -22.65 5.87 -40.94
N LEU A 4 -23.15 6.14 -39.72
CA LEU A 4 -22.37 6.85 -38.69
C LEU A 4 -22.53 6.29 -37.27
N LEU A 5 -23.12 5.10 -37.10
CA LEU A 5 -23.40 4.55 -35.76
C LEU A 5 -22.46 3.41 -35.32
N ALA A 6 -21.33 3.19 -36.00
CA ALA A 6 -20.49 2.01 -35.78
C ALA A 6 -19.19 2.17 -34.94
N PRO A 7 -18.67 3.36 -34.55
CA PRO A 7 -17.45 3.38 -33.73
C PRO A 7 -17.66 3.64 -32.23
N LEU A 8 -18.88 3.86 -31.73
CA LEU A 8 -19.07 4.29 -30.33
C LEU A 8 -19.10 3.16 -29.29
N LEU A 9 -19.10 1.88 -29.71
CA LEU A 9 -19.24 0.73 -28.80
C LEU A 9 -17.90 0.05 -28.40
N LEU A 10 -16.74 0.62 -28.74
CA LEU A 10 -15.43 0.01 -28.41
C LEU A 10 -14.69 0.69 -27.23
N SER A 11 -15.26 1.70 -26.57
CA SER A 11 -14.56 2.47 -25.53
C SER A 11 -14.83 2.04 -24.08
N LEU A 12 -15.59 0.96 -23.83
CA LEU A 12 -15.78 0.44 -22.46
C LEU A 12 -14.71 -0.59 -22.09
N ALA A 13 -13.44 -0.22 -22.22
CA ALA A 13 -12.32 -1.07 -21.82
C ALA A 13 -11.66 -0.53 -20.55
N MET A 14 -11.88 -1.28 -19.45
CA MET A 14 -10.97 -1.46 -18.32
C MET A 14 -10.87 -0.32 -17.29
N THR A 15 -11.85 -0.23 -16.39
CA THR A 15 -11.59 0.29 -15.04
C THR A 15 -10.84 -0.77 -14.24
N ALA A 16 -9.51 -0.87 -14.43
CA ALA A 16 -8.68 -1.66 -13.55
C ALA A 16 -8.64 -0.97 -12.18
N THR A 17 -9.40 -1.51 -11.21
CA THR A 17 -9.34 -1.05 -9.83
C THR A 17 -8.01 -1.48 -9.22
N VAL A 18 -7.12 -0.50 -9.00
CA VAL A 18 -5.87 -0.73 -8.27
C VAL A 18 -6.21 -0.87 -6.79
N PHE A 19 -6.39 -2.10 -6.31
CA PHE A 19 -6.51 -2.37 -4.88
C PHE A 19 -5.17 -2.06 -4.20
N ALA A 20 -5.16 -1.05 -3.33
CA ALA A 20 -3.98 -0.74 -2.53
C ALA A 20 -3.73 -1.87 -1.53
N ALA A 21 -2.58 -2.53 -1.61
CA ALA A 21 -2.21 -3.57 -0.66
C ALA A 21 -2.15 -3.04 0.79
N TRP A 22 -2.63 -3.85 1.74
CA TRP A 22 -2.56 -3.53 3.17
C TRP A 22 -1.13 -3.70 3.72
N PRO A 23 -0.78 -2.98 4.81
CA PRO A 23 0.48 -3.16 5.50
C PRO A 23 0.67 -4.56 6.05
N ILE A 24 1.92 -4.99 6.07
CA ILE A 24 2.35 -6.31 6.51
C ILE A 24 2.54 -6.40 8.02
N ASN A 25 2.32 -5.33 8.79
CA ASN A 25 2.55 -5.27 10.24
C ASN A 25 1.40 -4.57 10.97
N ASP A 26 1.10 -5.01 12.20
CA ASP A 26 0.10 -4.40 13.08
C ASP A 26 0.73 -3.38 14.04
N GLU A 27 2.00 -3.58 14.39
CA GLU A 27 2.75 -2.74 15.31
C GLU A 27 3.84 -1.96 14.60
N CYS A 28 4.05 -0.72 15.02
CA CYS A 28 5.07 0.18 14.53
C CYS A 28 6.47 -0.39 14.82
N PRO A 29 7.32 -0.62 13.81
CA PRO A 29 8.66 -1.16 14.02
C PRO A 29 9.59 -0.27 14.86
N VAL A 30 9.26 1.02 15.01
CA VAL A 30 10.10 2.02 15.68
C VAL A 30 9.78 2.13 17.17
N ASP A 31 8.50 2.13 17.55
CA ASP A 31 8.07 2.38 18.93
C ASP A 31 7.05 1.36 19.48
N GLN A 32 6.75 0.30 18.71
CA GLN A 32 5.87 -0.82 19.08
C GLN A 32 4.42 -0.44 19.42
N LYS A 33 3.97 0.77 19.05
CA LYS A 33 2.55 1.16 19.14
C LYS A 33 1.77 0.63 17.96
N HIS A 34 0.44 0.59 18.07
CA HIS A 34 -0.42 0.19 16.95
C HIS A 34 -0.17 1.06 15.70
N ALA A 35 0.07 0.40 14.58
CA ALA A 35 0.37 1.05 13.31
C ALA A 35 -0.88 1.69 12.71
N ARG A 36 -0.70 2.82 12.02
CA ARG A 36 -1.76 3.50 11.28
C ARG A 36 -1.44 3.40 9.78
N PRO A 37 -2.30 2.79 8.96
CA PRO A 37 -2.01 2.56 7.55
C PRO A 37 -1.75 3.82 6.70
N ILE A 38 -2.16 5.00 7.20
CA ILE A 38 -1.89 6.28 6.55
C ILE A 38 -0.41 6.66 6.57
N TYR A 39 0.34 6.20 7.58
CA TYR A 39 1.79 6.39 7.68
C TYR A 39 2.44 5.09 7.25
N ARG A 40 2.79 4.95 5.96
CA ARG A 40 3.35 3.72 5.43
C ARG A 40 4.42 3.96 4.37
N VAL A 41 5.34 3.01 4.25
CA VAL A 41 6.38 2.98 3.22
C VAL A 41 6.28 1.67 2.46
N LYS A 42 6.42 1.72 1.13
CA LYS A 42 6.52 0.51 0.31
C LYS A 42 7.95 -0.04 0.38
N THR A 43 8.08 -1.30 0.76
CA THR A 43 9.35 -2.05 0.77
C THR A 43 9.27 -3.23 -0.20
N ALA A 44 10.38 -3.96 -0.38
CA ALA A 44 10.38 -5.20 -1.18
C ALA A 44 9.42 -6.26 -0.61
N ASP A 45 9.22 -6.26 0.70
CA ASP A 45 8.34 -7.19 1.41
C ASP A 45 6.86 -6.79 1.43
N GLY A 46 6.55 -5.56 1.02
CA GLY A 46 5.21 -4.98 1.09
C GLY A 46 5.17 -3.64 1.81
N PHE A 47 3.97 -3.15 2.10
CA PHE A 47 3.80 -1.90 2.85
C PHE A 47 4.11 -2.10 4.32
N VAL A 48 4.97 -1.28 4.89
CA VAL A 48 5.23 -1.22 6.34
C VAL A 48 4.55 0.02 6.88
N ALA A 49 3.70 -0.13 7.91
CA ALA A 49 2.97 0.98 8.53
C ALA A 49 3.56 1.40 9.88
N PHE A 50 3.29 2.64 10.27
CA PHE A 50 3.86 3.29 11.44
C PHE A 50 2.76 3.97 12.26
N CYS A 51 3.00 4.19 13.54
CA CYS A 51 2.05 4.88 14.41
C CYS A 51 1.94 6.39 14.09
N CYS A 52 3.00 6.99 13.53
CA CYS A 52 3.11 8.42 13.20
C CYS A 52 4.12 8.71 12.08
N THR A 53 4.11 9.95 11.59
CA THR A 53 5.03 10.44 10.53
C THR A 53 6.50 10.41 10.96
N GLU A 54 6.82 10.71 12.22
CA GLU A 54 8.20 10.74 12.71
C GLU A 54 8.83 9.34 12.69
N CYS A 55 8.08 8.32 13.10
CA CYS A 55 8.49 6.92 13.03
C CYS A 55 8.70 6.48 11.57
N MET A 56 7.79 6.85 10.67
CA MET A 56 7.94 6.61 9.24
C MET A 56 9.24 7.23 8.69
N GLN A 57 9.54 8.48 9.05
CA GLN A 57 10.75 9.16 8.61
C GLN A 57 12.03 8.55 9.19
N LYS A 58 12.03 8.13 10.46
CA LYS A 58 13.16 7.41 11.08
C LYS A 58 13.43 6.09 10.37
N PHE A 59 12.38 5.32 10.08
CA PHE A 59 12.48 4.07 9.33
C PHE A 59 13.03 4.30 7.93
N SER A 60 12.53 5.29 7.18
CA SER A 60 13.00 5.58 5.81
C SER A 60 14.48 5.95 5.74
N LYS A 61 15.08 6.48 6.81
CA LYS A 61 16.52 6.80 6.86
C LYS A 61 17.39 5.57 7.05
N SER A 62 16.93 4.63 7.86
CA SER A 62 17.69 3.43 8.24
C SER A 62 16.78 2.21 8.40
N PRO A 63 16.19 1.68 7.31
CA PRO A 63 15.17 0.64 7.40
C PRO A 63 15.72 -0.66 8.00
N GLY A 64 17.00 -0.97 7.75
CA GLY A 64 17.68 -2.15 8.32
C GLY A 64 17.89 -2.10 9.84
N SER A 65 17.68 -0.95 10.47
CA SER A 65 17.80 -0.80 11.93
C SER A 65 16.54 -1.23 12.69
N TYR A 66 15.43 -1.50 12.00
CA TYR A 66 14.15 -1.80 12.62
C TYR A 66 13.63 -3.18 12.21
N LYS A 67 13.30 -4.00 13.21
CA LYS A 67 12.65 -5.29 12.96
C LYS A 67 11.17 -5.08 12.66
N VAL A 68 10.74 -5.47 11.47
CA VAL A 68 9.32 -5.50 11.09
C VAL A 68 8.75 -6.87 11.44
N THR A 69 7.85 -6.91 12.43
CA THR A 69 7.07 -8.12 12.72
C THR A 69 5.95 -8.24 11.68
N LYS A 70 6.09 -9.20 10.77
CA LYS A 70 5.09 -9.46 9.73
C LYS A 70 3.90 -10.21 10.35
N LYS A 71 2.68 -9.75 10.09
CA LYS A 71 1.47 -10.55 10.37
C LYS A 71 1.39 -11.67 9.34
N GLU A 72 1.06 -12.86 9.81
CA GLU A 72 0.74 -13.98 8.92
C GLU A 72 -0.54 -13.61 8.16
N VAL A 73 -0.39 -13.33 6.87
CA VAL A 73 -1.54 -13.23 5.98
C VAL A 73 -1.98 -14.67 5.77
N VAL A 74 -3.01 -15.10 6.50
CA VAL A 74 -3.70 -16.36 6.21
C VAL A 74 -4.15 -16.25 4.75
N LYS A 75 -3.48 -17.04 3.92
CA LYS A 75 -3.63 -17.05 2.47
C LYS A 75 -4.98 -17.63 2.08
#